data_AF-A0A8X6U9D9-F1
#
_entry.id   AF-A0A8X6U9D9-F1
#
_cell.length_a   1.000
_cell.length_b   1.000
_cell.length_c   1.000
_cell.angle_alpha   90.00
_cell.angle_beta   90.00
_cell.angle_gamma   90.00
#
_symmetry.space_group_name_H-M   'P 1'
#
loop_
_entity.id
_entity.type
_entity.pdbx_description
1 polymer ?
#
loop_
_entity_poly.entity_id
_entity_poly.type
_entity_poly.pdbx_seq_one_letter_code
_entity_poly.pdbx_strand_id
1 'polypeptide(L)'
;MSIQQVAKCSFQAGREHVENRNMEASGRPSSSRTDINSARVEEIIKRDRRVTVHEIASELDLSYGNVQRIVTYELRYSKVCARWVPRALSAEHKQILSNQPC
;
A
#
# COMPACT_ATOMS: atom_id res chain seq x y z
N MET A 1 -17.40 -17.62 40.35
CA MET A 1 -17.98 -17.50 38.99
C MET A 1 -16.98 -18.11 38.03
N SER A 2 -17.27 -19.34 37.59
CA SER A 2 -16.35 -20.23 36.87
C SER A 2 -16.39 -19.93 35.38
N ILE A 3 -15.24 -19.61 34.79
CA ILE A 3 -15.08 -19.56 33.33
C ILE A 3 -14.69 -20.97 32.90
N GLN A 4 -15.65 -21.70 32.32
CA GLN A 4 -15.31 -22.80 31.42
C GLN A 4 -16.09 -22.63 30.13
N GLN A 5 -15.34 -22.55 29.03
CA GLN A 5 -15.65 -23.29 27.82
C GLN A 5 -14.39 -23.34 26.96
N VAL A 6 -13.64 -24.43 27.15
CA VAL A 6 -12.62 -24.92 26.24
C VAL A 6 -13.30 -25.25 24.90
N ALA A 7 -12.68 -24.81 23.80
CA ALA A 7 -13.12 -25.10 22.45
C ALA A 7 -13.30 -26.62 22.25
N LYS A 8 -14.56 -27.05 22.04
CA LYS A 8 -14.90 -28.44 21.77
C LYS A 8 -14.60 -28.75 20.30
N CYS A 9 -13.36 -29.09 20.00
CA CYS A 9 -12.99 -29.71 18.72
C CYS A 9 -13.65 -31.10 18.63
N SER A 10 -14.63 -31.25 17.73
CA SER A 10 -15.32 -32.52 17.49
C SER A 10 -14.59 -33.28 16.39
N PHE A 11 -13.63 -34.13 16.75
CA PHE A 11 -12.79 -34.90 15.79
C PHE A 11 -13.40 -36.25 15.36
N GLN A 12 -14.72 -36.42 15.42
CA GLN A 12 -15.39 -37.69 15.09
C GLN A 12 -16.57 -37.49 14.15
N ALA A 13 -16.26 -37.14 12.91
CA ALA A 13 -17.05 -37.52 11.74
C ALA A 13 -16.20 -37.15 10.52
N GLY A 14 -15.79 -38.15 9.72
CA GLY A 14 -15.12 -37.93 8.45
C GLY A 14 -15.99 -37.06 7.54
N ARG A 15 -15.74 -35.76 7.55
CA ARG A 15 -16.42 -34.77 6.72
C ARG A 15 -15.46 -34.33 5.62
N GLU A 16 -15.61 -34.96 4.47
CA GLU A 16 -15.26 -34.38 3.18
C GLU A 16 -16.27 -33.26 2.86
N HIS A 17 -16.25 -32.16 3.61
CA HIS A 17 -16.88 -30.90 3.18
C HIS A 17 -16.40 -29.73 4.05
N VAL A 18 -15.33 -29.08 3.63
CA VAL A 18 -15.02 -27.72 4.08
C VAL A 18 -15.85 -26.78 3.21
N GLU A 19 -17.15 -26.71 3.50
CA GLU A 19 -17.88 -25.48 3.22
C GLU A 19 -17.29 -24.44 4.18
N ASN A 20 -16.48 -23.52 3.63
CA ASN A 20 -16.04 -22.31 4.30
C ASN A 20 -17.24 -21.37 4.51
N ARG A 21 -18.30 -21.87 5.16
CA ARG A 21 -19.54 -21.15 5.34
C ARG A 21 -19.27 -19.94 6.21
N ASN A 22 -18.99 -18.85 5.52
CA ASN A 22 -19.37 -17.50 5.90
C ASN A 22 -18.90 -17.14 7.31
N MET A 23 -17.63 -17.43 7.60
CA MET A 23 -16.87 -16.42 8.30
C MET A 23 -16.73 -15.31 7.27
N GLU A 24 -17.75 -14.45 7.18
CA GLU A 24 -17.49 -13.04 6.94
C GLU A 24 -16.37 -12.73 7.90
N ALA A 25 -15.14 -12.80 7.38
CA ALA A 25 -14.04 -12.25 8.09
C ALA A 25 -14.45 -10.80 8.22
N SER A 26 -14.98 -10.45 9.39
CA SER A 26 -14.89 -9.12 9.93
C SER A 26 -13.41 -8.85 10.09
N GLY A 27 -12.71 -8.78 8.95
CA GLY A 27 -11.35 -8.36 8.83
C GLY A 27 -11.40 -6.97 9.40
N ARG A 28 -10.81 -6.85 10.59
CA ARG A 28 -10.78 -5.64 11.41
C ARG A 28 -10.85 -4.42 10.50
N PRO A 29 -11.88 -3.56 10.59
CA PRO A 29 -11.90 -2.35 9.80
C PRO A 29 -10.58 -1.64 10.10
N SER A 30 -9.77 -1.45 9.07
CA SER A 30 -8.49 -0.75 9.22
C SER A 30 -8.85 0.68 9.60
N SER A 31 -8.84 0.95 10.91
CA SER A 31 -9.20 2.20 11.57
C SER A 31 -8.38 3.41 11.10
N SER A 32 -7.44 3.23 10.17
CA SER A 32 -6.65 4.31 9.57
C SER A 32 -7.14 4.75 8.18
N ARG A 33 -8.17 4.10 7.62
CA ARG A 33 -8.75 4.46 6.32
C ARG A 33 -9.73 5.60 6.50
N THR A 34 -9.21 6.81 6.53
CA THR A 34 -10.02 8.03 6.53
C THR A 34 -9.65 8.81 5.28
N ASP A 35 -10.65 9.37 4.60
CA ASP A 35 -10.45 10.19 3.38
C ASP A 35 -9.50 11.38 3.64
N ILE A 36 -9.40 11.82 4.89
CA ILE A 36 -8.44 12.84 5.34
C ILE A 36 -6.99 12.35 5.22
N ASN A 37 -6.72 11.09 5.56
CA ASN A 37 -5.37 10.54 5.51
C ASN A 37 -4.92 10.30 4.07
N SER A 38 -5.84 9.88 3.19
CA SER A 38 -5.52 9.69 1.76
C SER A 38 -5.20 11.04 1.09
N ALA A 39 -5.97 12.09 1.39
CA ALA A 39 -5.68 13.44 0.92
C ALA A 39 -4.30 13.95 1.38
N ARG A 40 -3.96 13.77 2.65
CA ARG A 40 -2.65 14.16 3.20
C ARG A 40 -1.49 13.41 2.54
N VAL A 41 -1.64 12.10 2.34
CA VAL A 41 -0.64 11.30 1.59
C VAL A 41 -0.48 11.83 0.18
N GLU A 42 -1.58 12.19 -0.50
CA GLU A 42 -1.54 12.74 -1.85
C GLU A 42 -0.82 14.10 -1.91
N GLU A 43 -1.05 14.99 -0.94
CA GLU A 43 -0.37 16.29 -0.84
C GLU A 43 1.15 16.13 -0.68
N ILE A 44 1.60 15.22 0.20
CA ILE A 44 3.03 14.95 0.41
C ILE A 44 3.69 14.45 -0.89
N ILE A 45 3.03 13.51 -1.59
CA ILE A 45 3.54 12.97 -2.87
C ILE A 45 3.56 14.03 -3.97
N LYS A 46 2.58 14.94 -4.01
CA LYS A 46 2.55 16.05 -4.97
C LYS A 46 3.65 17.06 -4.72
N ARG A 47 3.99 17.31 -3.44
CA ARG A 47 5.08 18.21 -3.03
C ARG A 47 6.45 17.64 -3.42
N ASP A 48 6.70 16.37 -3.13
CA ASP A 48 7.92 15.68 -3.54
C ASP A 48 7.59 14.26 -4.02
N ARG A 49 7.82 14.01 -5.32
CA ARG A 49 7.53 12.71 -5.94
C ARG A 49 8.58 11.63 -5.61
N ARG A 50 9.66 11.98 -4.93
CA ARG A 50 10.75 11.07 -4.57
C ARG A 50 10.72 10.60 -3.12
N VAL A 51 9.70 10.99 -2.35
CA VAL A 51 9.50 10.55 -0.97
C VAL A 51 9.33 9.03 -0.87
N THR A 52 9.81 8.48 0.24
CA THR A 52 9.67 7.07 0.57
C THR A 52 8.41 6.83 1.41
N VAL A 53 7.86 5.61 1.32
CA VAL A 53 6.72 5.20 2.15
C VAL A 53 7.04 5.28 3.65
N HIS A 54 8.31 5.11 4.03
CA HIS A 54 8.74 5.20 5.43
C HIS A 54 8.69 6.65 5.96
N GLU A 55 9.13 7.63 5.16
CA GLU A 55 9.05 9.05 5.52
C GLU A 55 7.60 9.49 5.68
N ILE A 56 6.72 9.13 4.74
CA ILE A 56 5.29 9.43 4.83
C ILE A 56 4.66 8.78 6.07
N ALA A 57 5.04 7.54 6.39
CA ALA A 57 4.55 6.82 7.55
C ALA A 57 4.95 7.53 8.86
N SER A 58 6.19 8.03 8.93
CA SER A 58 6.68 8.78 10.08
C SER A 58 6.06 10.17 10.20
N GLU A 59 5.73 10.83 9.10
CA GLU A 59 5.11 12.16 9.11
C GLU A 59 3.63 12.12 9.52
N LEU A 60 2.91 11.07 9.13
CA LEU A 60 1.48 10.91 9.39
C LEU A 60 1.16 10.00 10.60
N ASP A 61 2.18 9.49 11.29
CA ASP A 61 2.06 8.48 12.36
C ASP A 61 1.20 7.27 11.94
N LEU A 62 1.35 6.86 10.68
CA LEU A 62 0.65 5.71 10.09
C LEU A 62 1.59 4.52 10.02
N SER A 63 1.01 3.31 10.08
CA SER A 63 1.82 2.12 9.81
C SER A 63 2.24 2.09 8.35
N TYR A 64 3.48 1.61 8.10
CA TYR A 64 4.03 1.45 6.76
C TYR A 64 3.06 0.73 5.80
N GLY A 65 2.47 -0.37 6.26
CA GLY A 65 1.53 -1.17 5.46
C GLY A 65 0.26 -0.39 5.10
N ASN A 66 -0.24 0.48 5.98
CA ASN A 66 -1.39 1.32 5.66
C ASN A 66 -1.05 2.36 4.59
N VAL A 67 0.09 3.05 4.71
CA VAL A 67 0.55 4.02 3.70
C VAL A 67 0.77 3.34 2.36
N GLN A 68 1.45 2.19 2.33
CA GLN A 68 1.65 1.42 1.10
C GLN A 68 0.31 1.09 0.43
N ARG A 69 -0.69 0.68 1.23
CA ARG A 69 -2.01 0.32 0.71
C ARG A 69 -2.77 1.53 0.17
N ILE A 70 -2.69 2.69 0.82
CA ILE A 70 -3.28 3.95 0.34
C ILE A 70 -2.65 4.33 -1.01
N VAL A 71 -1.32 4.34 -1.10
CA VAL A 71 -0.60 4.71 -2.32
C VAL A 71 -0.96 3.80 -3.49
N THR A 72 -0.96 2.48 -3.28
CA THR A 72 -1.17 1.52 -4.37
C THR A 72 -2.65 1.27 -4.72
N TYR A 73 -3.55 1.19 -3.74
CA TYR A 73 -4.94 0.81 -4.01
C TYR A 73 -5.89 2.00 -4.09
N GLU A 74 -5.69 3.03 -3.28
CA GLU A 74 -6.61 4.19 -3.20
C GLU A 74 -6.18 5.27 -4.20
N LEU A 75 -4.91 5.69 -4.18
CA LEU A 75 -4.36 6.67 -5.12
C LEU A 75 -3.92 6.06 -6.46
N ARG A 76 -3.80 4.71 -6.52
CA ARG A 76 -3.36 3.96 -7.70
C ARG A 76 -2.00 4.41 -8.26
N TYR A 77 -1.12 4.88 -7.39
CA TYR A 77 0.25 5.22 -7.76
C TYR A 77 1.14 3.98 -7.77
N SER A 78 2.08 3.99 -8.71
CA SER A 78 3.13 2.98 -8.84
C SER A 78 4.50 3.66 -8.80
N LYS A 79 5.49 2.95 -8.26
CA LYS A 79 6.87 3.41 -8.27
C LYS A 79 7.44 3.23 -9.66
N VAL A 80 7.89 4.32 -10.27
CA VAL A 80 8.60 4.29 -11.56
C VAL A 80 10.06 4.64 -11.32
N CYS A 81 10.97 3.81 -11.83
CA CYS A 81 12.40 4.11 -11.79
C CYS A 81 12.73 5.17 -12.84
N ALA A 82 13.49 6.19 -12.45
CA ALA A 82 13.98 7.16 -13.42
C ALA A 82 14.97 6.49 -14.38
N ARG A 83 14.90 6.85 -15.67
CA ARG A 83 15.90 6.42 -16.66
C ARG A 83 17.24 7.06 -16.32
N TRP A 84 18.34 6.32 -16.51
CA TRP A 84 19.68 6.85 -16.31
C TRP A 84 19.97 7.92 -17.37
N VAL A 85 20.42 9.10 -16.95
CA VAL A 85 20.72 10.23 -17.83
C VAL A 85 22.13 10.74 -17.53
N PRO A 86 22.96 11.01 -18.55
CA PRO A 86 24.28 11.61 -18.34
C PRO A 86 24.20 12.93 -17.58
N ARG A 87 25.08 13.12 -16.58
CA ARG A 87 25.08 14.29 -15.68
C ARG A 87 25.37 15.61 -16.41
N ALA A 88 26.20 15.57 -17.45
CA ALA A 88 26.61 16.74 -18.21
C ALA A 88 26.09 16.63 -19.65
N LEU A 89 24.91 17.19 -19.90
CA LEU A 89 24.36 17.31 -21.24
C LEU A 89 24.70 18.70 -21.80
N SER A 90 25.48 18.72 -22.90
CA SER A 90 25.64 19.92 -23.72
C SER A 90 24.29 20.30 -24.33
N ALA A 91 24.15 21.55 -24.80
CA ALA A 91 22.94 21.99 -25.49
C ALA A 91 22.63 21.10 -26.71
N GLU A 92 23.66 20.64 -27.41
CA GLU A 92 23.57 19.72 -28.55
C GLU A 92 23.02 18.35 -28.14
N HIS A 93 23.51 17.77 -27.03
CA HIS A 93 22.99 16.49 -26.53
C HIS A 93 21.51 16.57 -26.13
N LYS A 94 21.04 17.73 -25.65
CA LYS A 94 19.62 17.93 -25.31
C LYS A 94 18.72 17.92 -26.55
N GLN A 95 19.17 18.52 -27.66
CA GLN A 95 18.43 18.51 -28.94
C GLN A 95 18.32 17.11 -29.54
N ILE A 96 19.37 16.29 -29.38
CA ILE A 96 19.36 14.90 -29.87
C ILE A 96 18.41 14.04 -29.02
N LEU A 97 18.40 14.23 -27.70
CA LEU A 97 17.52 13.50 -26.78
C LEU A 97 16.04 13.87 -26.92
N SER A 98 15.70 15.11 -27.31
CA SER A 98 14.30 15.52 -27.53
C SER A 98 13.67 14.90 -28.78
N ASN A 99 14.49 14.40 -29.72
CA ASN A 99 14.06 13.85 -31.00
C ASN A 99 14.04 12.32 -31.03
N GLN A 100 14.29 11.66 -29.89
CA GLN A 100 14.23 10.20 -29.79
C GLN A 100 12.80 9.77 -29.41
N PRO A 101 12.12 8.95 -30.25
CA PRO A 101 10.86 8.36 -29.83
C PRO A 101 11.09 7.37 -28.68
N CYS A 102 10.07 7.23 -27.83
CA CYS A 102 10.02 6.26 -26.75
C CYS A 102 10.01 4.82 -27.27
#